data_AF-A0A2N5HIR6-F1
#
_entry.id   AF-A0A2N5HIR6-F1
#
_cell.length_a   1.000
_cell.length_b   1.000
_cell.length_c   1.000
_cell.angle_alpha   90.00
_cell.angle_beta   90.00
_cell.angle_gamma   90.00
#
_symmetry.space_group_name_H-M   'P 1'
#
loop_
_entity.id
_entity.type
_entity.pdbx_description
1 polymer ?
#
loop_
_entity_poly.entity_id
_entity_poly.type
_entity_poly.pdbx_seq_one_letter_code
_entity_poly.pdbx_strand_id
1 'polypeptide(L)'
;MNPEDIEKPPLDVMMALNIDPSAFEIEGSAAYLAQSYSIIENIKPIYYKYRGTSHLQSFVKNNEHDFGTLLHFDAYDILVSYTPKAPNKPISGGMIFELSENESVLIGTMIKVQFLSKPGKNTHVELLQFEEGEFVNGEWKAGRVLNGDEKMMIQLKDMPSAYRIQIYEY
;
A
#
# COMPACT_ATOMS: atom_id res chain seq x y z
N MET A 1 28.16 -7.40 -6.59
CA MET A 1 28.51 -5.96 -6.52
C MET A 1 28.12 -5.51 -5.12
N ASN A 2 29.04 -4.95 -4.33
CA ASN A 2 28.68 -4.46 -3.01
C ASN A 2 27.81 -3.20 -3.20
N PRO A 3 26.65 -3.06 -2.53
CA PRO A 3 25.82 -1.86 -2.63
C PRO A 3 26.57 -0.54 -2.37
N GLU A 4 27.61 -0.61 -1.53
CA GLU A 4 28.48 0.52 -1.19
C GLU A 4 29.39 0.97 -2.34
N ASP A 5 29.60 0.13 -3.35
CA ASP A 5 30.49 0.42 -4.48
C ASP A 5 29.78 1.19 -5.62
N ILE A 6 28.48 1.49 -5.47
CA ILE A 6 27.74 2.24 -6.50
C ILE A 6 28.04 3.74 -6.35
N GLU A 7 28.79 4.26 -7.32
CA GLU A 7 29.08 5.69 -7.42
C GLU A 7 27.77 6.49 -7.63
N LYS A 8 27.43 7.33 -6.66
CA LYS A 8 26.23 8.17 -6.71
C LYS A 8 26.53 9.43 -7.54
N PRO A 9 25.70 9.78 -8.54
CA PRO A 9 25.86 11.03 -9.25
C PRO A 9 25.78 12.24 -8.29
N PRO A 10 26.39 13.39 -8.64
CA PRO A 10 26.22 14.63 -7.88
C PRO A 10 24.74 15.03 -7.70
N LEU A 11 24.39 15.59 -6.53
CA LEU A 11 23.00 15.93 -6.18
C LEU A 11 22.36 16.92 -7.16
N ASP A 12 23.13 17.90 -7.62
CA ASP A 12 22.72 18.89 -8.62
C ASP A 12 22.37 18.24 -9.96
N VAL A 13 23.13 17.24 -10.40
CA VAL A 13 22.86 16.46 -11.62
C VAL A 13 21.58 15.64 -11.46
N MET A 14 21.39 14.98 -10.31
CA MET A 14 20.18 14.19 -10.05
C MET A 14 18.93 15.08 -10.04
N MET A 15 19.00 16.24 -9.38
CA MET A 15 17.90 17.21 -9.36
C MET A 15 17.59 17.75 -10.76
N ALA A 16 18.61 18.09 -11.56
CA ALA A 16 18.42 18.57 -12.93
C ALA A 16 17.75 17.52 -13.85
N LEU A 17 17.97 16.24 -13.58
CA LEU A 17 17.40 15.13 -14.32
C LEU A 17 16.10 14.58 -13.71
N ASN A 18 15.58 15.22 -12.66
CA ASN A 18 14.39 14.77 -11.92
C ASN A 18 14.51 13.31 -11.41
N ILE A 19 15.73 12.91 -11.05
CA ILE A 19 16.04 11.60 -10.48
C ILE A 19 15.98 11.73 -8.95
N ASP A 20 15.16 10.90 -8.32
CA ASP A 20 15.13 10.80 -6.87
C ASP A 20 16.45 10.20 -6.34
N PRO A 21 17.21 10.92 -5.49
CA PRO A 21 18.47 10.42 -4.93
C PRO A 21 18.33 9.09 -4.17
N SER A 22 17.13 8.79 -3.64
CA SER A 22 16.83 7.52 -2.97
C SER A 22 16.85 6.32 -3.93
N ALA A 23 16.77 6.53 -5.25
CA ALA A 23 16.93 5.46 -6.23
C ALA A 23 18.30 4.76 -6.14
N PHE A 24 19.30 5.42 -5.53
CA PHE A 24 20.64 4.87 -5.31
C PHE A 24 20.84 4.35 -3.87
N GLU A 25 19.83 4.43 -3.00
CA GLU A 25 19.82 3.80 -1.66
C GLU A 25 19.38 2.34 -1.80
N ILE A 26 20.24 1.50 -2.39
CA ILE A 26 19.89 0.11 -2.71
C ILE A 26 20.19 -0.90 -1.59
N GLU A 27 20.82 -0.48 -0.49
CA GLU A 27 21.15 -1.35 0.63
C GLU A 27 19.86 -1.91 1.26
N GLY A 28 19.76 -3.24 1.39
CA GLY A 28 18.56 -3.91 1.89
C GLY A 28 17.35 -3.90 0.94
N SER A 29 17.42 -3.22 -0.20
CA SER A 29 16.28 -3.09 -1.14
C SER A 29 15.89 -4.40 -1.83
N ALA A 30 16.84 -5.33 -1.98
CA ALA A 30 16.63 -6.57 -2.73
C ALA A 30 15.46 -7.41 -2.19
N ALA A 31 15.30 -7.52 -0.86
CA ALA A 31 14.21 -8.27 -0.25
C ALA A 31 12.86 -7.60 -0.50
N TYR A 32 12.78 -6.28 -0.35
CA TYR A 32 11.56 -5.51 -0.61
C TYR A 32 11.13 -5.58 -2.07
N LEU A 33 12.09 -5.48 -3.00
CA LEU A 33 11.83 -5.61 -4.44
C LEU A 33 11.38 -7.03 -4.79
N ALA A 34 12.07 -8.06 -4.29
CA ALA A 34 11.69 -9.45 -4.54
C ALA A 34 10.24 -9.73 -4.07
N GLN A 35 9.88 -9.25 -2.89
CA GLN A 35 8.52 -9.38 -2.37
C GLN A 35 7.50 -8.60 -3.22
N SER A 36 7.84 -7.37 -3.63
CA SER A 36 6.97 -6.56 -4.50
C SER A 36 6.68 -7.24 -5.83
N TYR A 37 7.72 -7.77 -6.49
CA TYR A 37 7.56 -8.51 -7.75
C TYR A 37 6.76 -9.81 -7.55
N SER A 38 6.98 -10.53 -6.44
CA SER A 38 6.20 -11.72 -6.09
C SER A 38 4.70 -11.39 -5.95
N ILE A 39 4.36 -10.32 -5.25
CA ILE A 39 2.97 -9.87 -5.12
C ILE A 39 2.41 -9.48 -6.48
N ILE A 40 3.11 -8.65 -7.25
CA ILE A 40 2.66 -8.20 -8.59
C ILE A 40 2.37 -9.39 -9.49
N GLU A 41 3.25 -10.41 -9.51
CA GLU A 41 3.07 -11.63 -10.30
C GLU A 41 1.76 -12.34 -9.93
N ASN A 42 1.52 -12.52 -8.63
CA ASN A 42 0.36 -13.24 -8.14
C ASN A 42 -0.95 -12.46 -8.25
N ILE A 43 -0.92 -11.13 -8.28
CA ILE A 43 -2.14 -10.32 -8.43
C ILE A 43 -2.50 -10.05 -9.89
N LYS A 44 -1.71 -10.47 -10.89
CA LYS A 44 -1.99 -10.19 -12.30
C LYS A 44 -3.46 -10.45 -12.70
N PRO A 45 -4.10 -11.58 -12.35
CA PRO A 45 -5.48 -11.83 -12.76
C PRO A 45 -6.47 -10.80 -12.20
N ILE A 46 -6.35 -10.45 -10.91
CA ILE A 46 -7.21 -9.45 -10.28
C ILE A 46 -6.85 -8.04 -10.73
N TYR A 47 -5.57 -7.74 -10.93
CA TYR A 47 -5.11 -6.48 -11.49
C TYR A 47 -5.73 -6.23 -12.87
N TYR A 48 -5.67 -7.20 -13.79
CA TYR A 48 -6.26 -7.04 -15.12
C TYR A 48 -7.78 -6.92 -15.10
N LYS A 49 -8.46 -7.52 -14.11
CA LYS A 49 -9.90 -7.39 -13.92
C LYS A 49 -10.31 -5.96 -13.55
N TYR A 50 -9.55 -5.29 -12.67
CA TYR A 50 -9.91 -3.98 -12.11
C TYR A 50 -9.12 -2.80 -12.70
N ARG A 51 -8.06 -3.05 -13.47
CA ARG A 51 -7.24 -2.00 -14.09
C ARG A 51 -8.10 -1.06 -14.94
N GLY A 52 -8.01 0.23 -14.65
CA GLY A 52 -8.76 1.28 -15.36
C GLY A 52 -10.20 1.47 -14.88
N THR A 53 -10.61 0.78 -13.81
CA THR A 53 -11.89 1.00 -13.12
C THR A 53 -11.70 1.85 -11.86
N SER A 54 -12.78 2.40 -11.30
CA SER A 54 -12.77 3.12 -10.00
C SER A 54 -12.45 2.21 -8.81
N HIS A 55 -12.69 0.90 -8.96
CA HIS A 55 -12.45 -0.12 -7.93
C HIS A 55 -10.97 -0.47 -7.72
N LEU A 56 -10.05 0.12 -8.48
CA LEU A 56 -8.61 0.02 -8.23
C LEU A 56 -7.98 1.41 -8.21
N GLN A 57 -7.42 1.79 -7.07
CA GLN A 57 -6.63 3.02 -6.94
C GLN A 57 -5.26 2.72 -6.36
N SER A 58 -4.23 3.27 -7.00
CA SER A 58 -2.82 3.12 -6.61
C SER A 58 -2.23 4.45 -6.20
N PHE A 59 -1.25 4.41 -5.31
CA PHE A 59 -0.62 5.59 -4.75
C PHE A 59 0.84 5.33 -4.39
N VAL A 60 1.63 6.40 -4.35
CA VAL A 60 3.03 6.40 -3.95
C VAL A 60 3.36 7.76 -3.34
N LYS A 61 4.19 7.78 -2.30
CA LYS A 61 4.72 9.01 -1.72
C LYS A 61 5.68 9.66 -2.71
N ASN A 62 5.40 10.89 -3.12
CA ASN A 62 6.18 11.57 -4.16
C ASN A 62 7.35 12.39 -3.62
N ASN A 63 7.24 12.92 -2.39
CA ASN A 63 8.28 13.72 -1.74
C ASN A 63 8.06 13.77 -0.22
N GLU A 64 8.96 14.41 0.53
CA GLU A 64 8.89 14.46 2.00
C GLU A 64 7.72 15.28 2.58
N HIS A 65 7.11 16.16 1.78
CA HIS A 65 5.92 16.93 2.17
C HIS A 65 4.61 16.24 1.76
N ASP A 66 4.71 15.05 1.16
CA ASP A 66 3.57 14.21 0.82
C ASP A 66 3.23 13.31 2.01
N PHE A 67 2.13 13.62 2.70
CA PHE A 67 1.71 12.96 3.93
C PHE A 67 0.68 11.85 3.71
N GLY A 68 0.13 11.73 2.51
CA GLY A 68 -0.96 10.80 2.24
C GLY A 68 -1.90 11.27 1.14
N THR A 69 -2.95 10.48 0.90
CA THR A 69 -3.97 10.77 -0.09
C THR A 69 -5.34 10.25 0.37
N LEU A 70 -6.40 10.91 -0.09
CA LEU A 70 -7.78 10.44 0.07
C LEU A 70 -8.22 9.77 -1.23
N LEU A 71 -8.60 8.50 -1.14
CA LEU A 71 -9.08 7.71 -2.27
C LEU A 71 -10.59 7.59 -2.20
N HIS A 72 -11.23 7.74 -3.35
CA HIS A 72 -12.69 7.76 -3.45
C HIS A 72 -13.19 6.49 -4.14
N PHE A 73 -13.66 5.52 -3.36
CA PHE A 73 -14.31 4.30 -3.88
C PHE A 73 -15.82 4.46 -3.90
N ASP A 74 -16.59 3.46 -4.30
CA ASP A 74 -18.04 3.64 -4.44
C ASP A 74 -18.73 3.67 -3.06
N ALA A 75 -18.40 2.69 -2.19
CA ALA A 75 -19.04 2.54 -0.89
C ALA A 75 -18.43 3.43 0.20
N TYR A 76 -17.11 3.62 0.16
CA TYR A 76 -16.33 4.29 1.19
C TYR A 76 -15.32 5.28 0.60
N ASP A 77 -14.89 6.23 1.42
CA ASP A 77 -13.65 6.95 1.19
C ASP A 77 -12.54 6.32 2.03
N ILE A 78 -11.32 6.29 1.51
CA ILE A 78 -10.19 5.67 2.19
C ILE A 78 -9.07 6.69 2.32
N LEU A 79 -8.76 7.06 3.56
CA LEU A 79 -7.62 7.90 3.88
C LEU A 79 -6.37 7.04 4.02
N VAL A 80 -5.40 7.26 3.14
CA VAL A 80 -4.08 6.63 3.19
C VAL A 80 -3.10 7.65 3.73
N SER A 81 -2.42 7.34 4.83
CA SER A 81 -1.33 8.16 5.38
C SER A 81 0.02 7.50 5.15
N TYR A 82 1.00 8.29 4.70
CA TYR A 82 2.34 7.81 4.43
C TYR A 82 3.22 7.88 5.66
N THR A 83 4.04 6.86 5.86
CA THR A 83 5.02 6.83 6.96
C THR A 83 6.19 7.76 6.60
N PRO A 84 6.76 8.51 7.58
CA PRO A 84 7.97 9.29 7.35
C PRO A 84 9.11 8.43 6.78
N LYS A 85 9.94 9.02 5.91
CA LYS A 85 11.09 8.30 5.35
C LYS A 85 12.03 7.89 6.48
N ALA A 86 12.47 6.64 6.43
CA ALA A 86 13.45 6.09 7.36
C ALA A 86 14.62 5.49 6.56
N PRO A 87 15.86 5.56 7.05
CA PRO A 87 17.00 4.94 6.38
C PRO A 87 16.77 3.45 6.13
N ASN A 88 17.14 2.97 4.94
CA ASN A 88 17.07 1.56 4.54
C ASN A 88 15.65 0.96 4.61
N LYS A 89 14.61 1.80 4.52
CA LYS A 89 13.19 1.40 4.42
C LYS A 89 12.61 1.87 3.08
N PRO A 90 11.65 1.13 2.53
CA PRO A 90 11.03 1.52 1.27
C PRO A 90 10.22 2.81 1.44
N ILE A 91 10.02 3.52 0.33
CA ILE A 91 9.05 4.60 0.26
C ILE A 91 7.63 4.05 0.41
N SER A 92 6.72 4.86 0.94
CA SER A 92 5.32 4.48 1.06
C SER A 92 4.68 4.34 -0.31
N GLY A 93 3.94 3.25 -0.51
CA GLY A 93 3.26 3.00 -1.77
C GLY A 93 2.41 1.75 -1.71
N GLY A 94 1.46 1.66 -2.64
CA GLY A 94 0.51 0.57 -2.66
C GLY A 94 -0.64 0.76 -3.62
N MET A 95 -1.61 -0.13 -3.49
CA MET A 95 -2.86 -0.12 -4.21
C MET A 95 -3.97 -0.73 -3.37
N ILE A 96 -5.20 -0.29 -3.62
CA ILE A 96 -6.39 -0.80 -2.96
C ILE A 96 -7.39 -1.25 -4.02
N PHE A 97 -7.94 -2.45 -3.82
CA PHE A 97 -9.02 -3.01 -4.61
C PHE A 97 -10.32 -3.01 -3.80
N GLU A 98 -11.39 -2.46 -4.35
CA GLU A 98 -12.76 -2.64 -3.85
C GLU A 98 -13.34 -3.89 -4.52
N LEU A 99 -13.44 -4.99 -3.76
CA LEU A 99 -13.93 -6.27 -4.28
C LEU A 99 -15.45 -6.31 -4.33
N SER A 100 -16.08 -5.73 -3.31
CA SER A 100 -17.51 -5.50 -3.18
C SER A 100 -17.75 -4.31 -2.24
N GLU A 101 -19.01 -3.94 -2.01
CA GLU A 101 -19.38 -2.80 -1.15
C GLU A 101 -18.66 -2.82 0.20
N ASN A 102 -18.60 -3.99 0.86
CA ASN A 102 -18.05 -4.13 2.21
C ASN A 102 -16.72 -4.87 2.26
N GLU A 103 -16.08 -5.10 1.11
CA GLU A 103 -14.86 -5.91 1.03
C GLU A 103 -13.79 -5.23 0.20
N SER A 104 -12.62 -5.06 0.80
CA SER A 104 -11.46 -4.44 0.16
C SER A 104 -10.20 -5.26 0.37
N VAL A 105 -9.29 -5.16 -0.58
CA VAL A 105 -7.93 -5.70 -0.48
C VAL A 105 -6.96 -4.53 -0.52
N LEU A 106 -6.11 -4.47 0.50
CA LEU A 106 -5.01 -3.52 0.60
C LEU A 106 -3.70 -4.22 0.25
N ILE A 107 -2.89 -3.61 -0.59
CA ILE A 107 -1.53 -4.07 -0.89
C ILE A 107 -0.60 -2.88 -0.80
N GLY A 108 0.50 -3.00 -0.07
CA GLY A 108 1.45 -1.89 0.02
C GLY A 108 2.51 -2.06 1.08
N THR A 109 3.21 -0.96 1.33
CA THR A 109 4.27 -0.84 2.33
C THR A 109 4.28 0.57 2.91
N MET A 110 4.68 0.68 4.18
CA MET A 110 4.92 1.94 4.88
C MET A 110 3.71 2.88 4.88
N ILE A 111 2.50 2.34 5.05
CA ILE A 111 1.25 3.11 5.05
C ILE A 111 0.36 2.80 6.25
N LYS A 112 -0.51 3.77 6.56
CA LYS A 112 -1.66 3.60 7.44
C LYS A 112 -2.93 3.84 6.63
N VAL A 113 -3.98 3.10 6.93
CA VAL A 113 -5.25 3.15 6.19
C VAL A 113 -6.40 3.32 7.16
N GLN A 114 -7.30 4.24 6.83
CA GLN A 114 -8.55 4.48 7.55
C GLN A 114 -9.71 4.50 6.54
N PHE A 115 -10.74 3.71 6.82
CA PHE A 115 -11.99 3.76 6.07
C PHE A 115 -12.92 4.81 6.67
N LEU A 116 -13.57 5.56 5.79
CA LEU A 116 -14.48 6.66 6.12
C LEU A 116 -15.80 6.45 5.40
N SER A 117 -16.90 6.71 6.10
CA SER A 117 -18.23 6.79 5.48
C SER A 117 -18.27 7.92 4.47
N LYS A 118 -19.12 7.77 3.46
CA LYS A 118 -19.32 8.84 2.47
C LYS A 118 -19.84 10.14 3.11
N PRO A 119 -19.44 11.31 2.59
CA PRO A 119 -19.94 12.58 3.08
C PRO A 119 -21.47 12.62 3.14
N GLY A 120 -22.00 13.09 4.27
CA GLY A 120 -23.45 13.15 4.51
C GLY A 120 -24.05 11.89 5.14
N LYS A 121 -23.29 10.79 5.27
CA LYS A 121 -23.66 9.66 6.14
C LYS A 121 -23.11 9.91 7.54
N ASN A 122 -23.97 9.94 8.56
CA ASN A 122 -23.58 10.11 9.97
C ASN A 122 -23.41 8.75 10.66
N THR A 123 -22.61 7.90 10.03
CA THR A 123 -22.40 6.49 10.38
C THR A 123 -20.94 6.28 10.76
N HIS A 124 -20.68 5.23 11.54
CA HIS A 124 -19.34 4.81 11.88
C HIS A 124 -18.94 3.58 11.06
N VAL A 125 -17.68 3.55 10.65
CA VAL A 125 -17.09 2.42 9.93
C VAL A 125 -16.24 1.60 10.89
N GLU A 126 -16.53 0.31 10.99
CA GLU A 126 -15.77 -0.65 11.78
C GLU A 126 -15.27 -1.84 10.94
N LEU A 127 -14.20 -2.46 11.42
CA LEU A 127 -13.62 -3.66 10.80
C LEU A 127 -14.30 -4.92 11.34
N LEU A 128 -15.07 -5.58 10.49
CA LEU A 128 -15.69 -6.87 10.76
C LEU A 128 -14.64 -7.98 10.76
N GLN A 129 -13.83 -8.05 9.70
CA GLN A 129 -12.74 -9.00 9.55
C GLN A 129 -11.50 -8.30 9.01
N PHE A 130 -10.35 -8.61 9.60
CA PHE A 130 -9.05 -8.11 9.15
C PHE A 130 -8.12 -9.32 9.01
N GLU A 131 -7.69 -9.62 7.79
CA GLU A 131 -6.95 -10.83 7.50
C GLU A 131 -5.66 -10.54 6.75
N GLU A 132 -4.56 -11.04 7.29
CA GLU A 132 -3.28 -11.15 6.61
C GLU A 132 -3.27 -12.36 5.70
N GLY A 133 -2.77 -12.21 4.49
CA GLY A 133 -2.68 -13.28 3.52
C GLY A 133 -1.84 -12.92 2.31
N GLU A 134 -1.93 -13.77 1.30
CA GLU A 134 -1.20 -13.63 0.05
C GLU A 134 -2.11 -13.96 -1.13
N PHE A 135 -1.81 -13.40 -2.28
CA PHE A 135 -2.39 -13.91 -3.52
C PHE A 135 -1.53 -15.06 -4.03
N VAL A 136 -2.18 -16.11 -4.51
CA VAL A 136 -1.55 -17.20 -5.27
C VAL A 136 -2.34 -17.36 -6.56
N ASN A 137 -1.71 -17.06 -7.71
CA ASN A 137 -2.36 -17.14 -9.03
C ASN A 137 -3.71 -16.38 -9.13
N GLY A 138 -3.81 -15.21 -8.52
CA GLY A 138 -5.02 -14.37 -8.53
C GLY A 138 -6.07 -14.72 -7.48
N GLU A 139 -5.87 -15.80 -6.72
CA GLU A 139 -6.76 -16.20 -5.64
C GLU A 139 -6.20 -15.79 -4.28
N TRP A 140 -7.09 -15.29 -3.43
CA TRP A 140 -6.72 -14.93 -2.06
C TRP A 140 -6.53 -16.18 -1.21
N LYS A 141 -5.35 -16.29 -0.60
CA LYS A 141 -5.02 -17.33 0.36
C LYS A 141 -4.90 -16.71 1.75
N ALA A 142 -5.91 -16.98 2.57
CA ALA A 142 -5.99 -16.55 3.94
C ALA A 142 -4.78 -17.05 4.76
N GLY A 143 -4.18 -16.14 5.52
CA GLY A 143 -3.16 -16.43 6.51
C GLY A 143 -3.74 -16.29 7.92
N ARG A 144 -3.42 -15.19 8.60
CA ARG A 144 -3.84 -14.93 9.98
C ARG A 144 -4.98 -13.92 10.03
N VAL A 145 -6.01 -14.23 10.81
CA VAL A 145 -7.03 -13.23 11.19
C VAL A 145 -6.47 -12.40 12.33
N LEU A 146 -6.39 -11.09 12.12
CA LEU A 146 -5.90 -10.10 13.06
C LEU A 146 -7.06 -9.60 13.93
N ASN A 147 -6.93 -9.74 15.25
CA ASN A 147 -7.93 -9.39 16.24
C ASN A 147 -7.31 -8.52 17.35
N GLY A 148 -8.05 -7.56 17.91
CA GLY A 148 -7.63 -6.76 19.07
C GLY A 148 -7.24 -5.32 18.75
N ASP A 149 -6.21 -4.79 19.43
CA ASP A 149 -5.73 -3.39 19.39
C ASP A 149 -5.35 -2.89 17.99
N GLU A 150 -5.08 -3.80 17.06
CA GLU A 150 -4.81 -3.52 15.64
C GLU A 150 -6.04 -2.99 14.87
N LYS A 151 -7.25 -3.10 15.45
CA LYS A 151 -8.48 -2.57 14.84
C LYS A 151 -8.58 -1.04 14.86
N MET A 152 -7.77 -0.34 15.68
CA MET A 152 -7.84 1.12 15.74
C MET A 152 -7.23 1.80 14.51
N MET A 153 -6.30 1.13 13.80
CA MET A 153 -5.60 1.71 12.66
C MET A 153 -4.91 0.62 11.83
N ILE A 154 -5.33 0.44 10.58
CA ILE A 154 -4.72 -0.54 9.68
C ILE A 154 -3.34 -0.03 9.28
N GLN A 155 -2.29 -0.82 9.51
CA GLN A 155 -0.92 -0.43 9.18
C GLN A 155 -0.18 -1.52 8.40
N LEU A 156 0.36 -1.14 7.24
CA LEU A 156 1.33 -1.94 6.50
C LEU A 156 2.73 -1.40 6.80
N LYS A 157 3.62 -2.30 7.26
CA LYS A 157 4.99 -1.98 7.67
C LYS A 157 5.92 -1.97 6.44
N ASP A 158 7.21 -2.14 6.67
CA ASP A 158 8.25 -2.05 5.65
C ASP A 158 8.21 -3.19 4.63
N MET A 159 7.99 -4.44 5.04
CA MET A 159 7.85 -5.53 4.08
C MET A 159 6.53 -5.39 3.32
N PRO A 160 6.53 -5.34 1.98
CA PRO A 160 5.29 -5.30 1.20
C PRO A 160 4.38 -6.48 1.55
N SER A 161 3.14 -6.18 1.91
CA SER A 161 2.17 -7.18 2.35
C SER A 161 0.80 -6.91 1.73
N ALA A 162 -0.09 -7.89 1.88
CA ALA A 162 -1.47 -7.80 1.45
C ALA A 162 -2.40 -8.12 2.62
N TYR A 163 -3.48 -7.36 2.72
CA TYR A 163 -4.55 -7.56 3.69
C TYR A 163 -5.90 -7.62 3.00
N ARG A 164 -6.76 -8.52 3.45
CA ARG A 164 -8.17 -8.56 3.06
C ARG A 164 -9.02 -8.09 4.24
N ILE A 165 -9.93 -7.17 3.94
CA ILE A 165 -10.67 -6.43 4.95
C ILE A 165 -12.15 -6.50 4.62
N GLN A 166 -12.93 -6.89 5.62
CA GLN A 166 -14.38 -6.76 5.61
C GLN A 166 -14.80 -5.67 6.58
N ILE A 167 -15.69 -4.82 6.10
CA ILE A 167 -16.07 -3.56 6.72
C ILE A 167 -17.55 -3.62 7.07
N TYR A 168 -17.94 -2.96 8.15
CA TYR A 168 -19.32 -2.81 8.56
C TYR A 168 -19.59 -1.35 8.91
N GLU A 169 -20.70 -0.81 8.40
CA GLU A 169 -21.15 0.57 8.63
C GLU A 169 -22.42 0.55 9.49
N TYR A 170 -22.49 1.35 10.56
CA TYR A 170 -23.66 1.45 11.47
C TYR A 170 -23.96 2.87 11.97
#